data_AF-U2QNB3-F1
#
_entry.id   AF-U2QNB3-F1
#
_cell.length_a   1.000
_cell.length_b   1.000
_cell.length_c   1.000
_cell.angle_alpha   90.00
_cell.angle_beta   90.00
_cell.angle_gamma   90.00
#
_symmetry.space_group_name_H-M   'P 1'
#
loop_
_entity.id
_entity.type
_entity.pdbx_description
1 polymer ?
#
loop_
_entity_poly.entity_id
_entity_poly.type
_entity_poly.pdbx_seq_one_letter_code
_entity_poly.pdbx_strand_id
1 'polypeptide(L)'
;MKKFIIQKSSTRPDGWVLTDTEHGIVLTFEDGRFNETQKVTVLEDVPQPSADKLARIMRELGDWAARHHGSKCFSQPYGFEFSEDDTKCHLYRRKPPRWRLEIEDSVDAGHLAATLCKAAEFLTKRADYER
;
A
#
# COMPACT_ATOMS: atom_id res chain seq x y z
N MET A 1 -2.56 -0.39 -21.06
CA MET A 1 -1.74 -1.04 -20.00
C MET A 1 -1.82 -0.18 -18.75
N LYS A 2 -1.66 -0.76 -17.56
CA LYS A 2 -1.57 0.04 -16.31
C LYS A 2 -0.19 0.71 -16.25
N LYS A 3 -0.14 2.00 -15.97
CA LYS A 3 1.13 2.75 -15.81
C LYS A 3 2.00 2.12 -14.73
N PHE A 4 1.44 1.92 -13.54
CA PHE A 4 2.13 1.32 -12.40
C PHE A 4 1.64 -0.09 -12.10
N ILE A 5 2.58 -0.96 -11.71
CA ILE A 5 2.31 -2.35 -11.34
C ILE A 5 3.10 -2.67 -10.08
N ILE A 6 2.45 -3.19 -9.04
CA ILE A 6 3.10 -3.75 -7.86
C ILE A 6 2.88 -5.26 -7.78
N GLN A 7 3.93 -6.01 -7.46
CA GLN A 7 3.86 -7.46 -7.34
C GLN A 7 4.85 -7.98 -6.31
N LYS A 8 4.62 -9.18 -5.80
CA LYS A 8 5.55 -9.83 -4.88
C LYS A 8 6.86 -10.13 -5.63
N SER A 9 7.99 -9.88 -4.98
CA SER A 9 9.29 -10.21 -5.56
C SER A 9 9.49 -11.73 -5.61
N SER A 10 10.01 -12.21 -6.74
CA SER A 10 10.45 -13.60 -6.90
C SER A 10 11.87 -13.83 -6.40
N THR A 11 12.67 -12.77 -6.26
CA THR A 11 14.10 -12.84 -5.90
C THR A 11 14.39 -12.37 -4.48
N ARG A 12 13.48 -11.60 -3.86
CA ARG A 12 13.58 -11.18 -2.46
C ARG A 12 12.45 -11.81 -1.64
N PRO A 13 12.78 -12.67 -0.65
CA PRO A 13 11.80 -13.09 0.35
C PRO A 13 11.16 -11.86 1.00
N ASP A 14 9.83 -11.83 1.03
CA ASP A 14 9.03 -10.73 1.60
C ASP A 14 9.35 -9.33 1.04
N GLY A 15 9.79 -9.26 -0.22
CA GLY A 15 9.97 -8.02 -0.97
C GLY A 15 8.86 -7.75 -1.97
N TRP A 16 8.79 -6.50 -2.43
CA TRP A 16 7.89 -6.02 -3.47
C TRP A 16 8.70 -5.47 -4.65
N VAL A 17 8.12 -5.61 -5.84
CA VAL A 17 8.58 -5.02 -7.10
C VAL A 17 7.50 -4.05 -7.56
N LEU A 18 7.89 -2.81 -7.81
CA LEU A 18 7.04 -1.73 -8.28
C LEU A 18 7.61 -1.20 -9.60
N THR A 19 6.81 -1.28 -10.66
CA THR A 19 7.25 -0.98 -12.02
C THR A 19 6.47 0.21 -12.59
N ASP A 20 7.18 1.19 -13.13
CA ASP A 20 6.65 2.17 -14.09
C ASP A 20 6.83 1.61 -15.51
N THR A 21 5.73 1.24 -16.15
CA THR A 21 5.73 0.64 -17.49
C THR A 21 5.92 1.64 -18.61
N GLU A 22 5.69 2.94 -18.37
CA GLU A 22 5.88 3.99 -19.37
C GLU A 22 7.36 4.37 -19.49
N HIS A 23 8.07 4.36 -18.36
CA HIS A 23 9.47 4.79 -18.29
C HIS A 23 10.46 3.65 -18.10
N GLY A 24 10.00 2.40 -18.04
CA GLY A 24 10.87 1.23 -17.83
C GLY A 24 11.65 1.29 -16.52
N ILE A 25 11.06 1.84 -15.46
CA ILE A 25 11.70 1.92 -14.14
C ILE A 25 11.16 0.81 -13.25
N VAL A 26 12.06 0.02 -12.69
CA VAL A 26 11.76 -1.06 -11.75
C VAL A 26 12.35 -0.72 -10.39
N LEU A 27 11.50 -0.62 -9.38
CA LEU A 27 11.87 -0.36 -7.99
C LEU A 27 11.61 -1.63 -7.16
N THR A 28 12.60 -2.03 -6.38
CA THR A 28 12.47 -3.16 -5.44
C THR A 28 12.68 -2.70 -4.01
N PHE A 29 11.88 -3.20 -3.07
CA PHE A 29 11.95 -2.82 -1.65
C PHE A 29 11.47 -3.96 -0.74
N GLU A 30 11.87 -3.93 0.53
CA GLU A 30 11.39 -4.85 1.57
C GLU A 30 10.02 -4.44 2.08
N ASP A 31 9.17 -5.42 2.41
CA ASP A 31 7.83 -5.17 2.96
C ASP A 31 7.87 -4.28 4.21
N GLY A 32 7.11 -3.18 4.17
CA GLY A 32 6.99 -2.19 5.22
C GLY A 32 8.17 -1.21 5.35
N ARG A 33 9.17 -1.31 4.45
CA ARG A 33 10.42 -0.54 4.51
C ARG A 33 10.73 0.17 3.20
N PHE A 34 9.70 0.74 2.58
CA PHE A 34 9.82 1.39 1.27
C PHE A 34 10.96 2.40 1.28
N ASN A 35 10.92 3.43 2.13
CA ASN A 35 11.91 4.51 2.11
C ASN A 35 13.36 4.09 2.43
N GLU A 36 13.56 2.99 3.17
CA GLU A 36 14.91 2.58 3.59
C GLU A 36 15.59 1.61 2.62
N THR A 37 14.82 0.90 1.79
CA THR A 37 15.32 -0.28 1.07
C THR A 37 15.10 -0.22 -0.45
N GLN A 38 14.69 0.94 -0.98
CA GLN A 38 14.48 1.14 -2.41
C GLN A 38 15.77 0.86 -3.17
N LYS A 39 15.69 -0.01 -4.17
CA LYS A 39 16.70 -0.12 -5.22
C LYS A 39 16.02 0.08 -6.56
N VAL A 40 16.52 1.05 -7.31
CA VAL A 40 16.00 1.47 -8.61
C VAL A 40 16.86 0.88 -9.72
N THR A 41 16.21 0.29 -10.70
CA THR A 41 16.81 -0.24 -11.93
C THR A 41 16.05 0.36 -13.11
N VAL A 42 16.77 0.91 -14.08
CA VAL A 42 16.20 1.31 -15.37
C VAL A 42 16.43 0.17 -16.36
N LEU A 43 15.40 -0.24 -17.08
CA LEU A 43 15.52 -1.31 -18.08
C LEU A 43 16.43 -0.88 -19.24
N GLU A 44 17.23 -1.80 -19.76
CA GLU A 44 18.27 -1.52 -20.76
C GLU A 44 17.72 -1.07 -22.12
N ASP A 45 16.47 -1.44 -22.43
CA ASP A 45 15.76 -1.12 -23.67
C ASP A 45 15.13 0.29 -23.68
N VAL A 46 15.24 1.04 -22.57
CA VAL A 46 14.68 2.38 -22.45
C VAL A 46 15.80 3.43 -22.32
N PRO A 47 15.68 4.60 -22.99
CA PRO A 47 16.64 5.68 -22.82
C PRO A 47 16.78 6.08 -21.35
N GLN A 48 18.03 6.15 -20.86
CA GLN A 48 18.33 6.56 -19.49
C GLN A 48 17.76 7.96 -19.23
N PRO A 49 16.84 8.13 -18.26
CA PRO A 49 16.29 9.43 -17.94
C PRO A 49 17.38 10.32 -17.33
N SER A 50 17.28 11.63 -17.57
CA SER A 50 18.07 12.62 -16.84
C SER A 50 17.74 12.56 -15.35
N ALA A 51 18.66 13.04 -14.50
CA ALA A 51 18.49 12.98 -13.05
C ALA A 51 17.20 13.69 -12.55
N ASP A 52 16.85 14.82 -13.16
CA ASP A 52 15.63 15.57 -12.85
C ASP A 52 14.36 14.80 -13.26
N LYS A 53 14.39 14.14 -14.43
CA LYS A 53 13.29 13.31 -14.90
C LYS A 53 13.10 12.08 -14.02
N LEU A 54 14.20 11.41 -13.67
CA LEU A 54 14.19 10.27 -12.76
C LEU A 54 13.61 10.65 -11.39
N ALA A 55 14.02 11.79 -10.82
CA ALA A 55 13.50 12.27 -9.55
C ALA A 55 11.98 12.52 -9.59
N ARG A 56 11.46 13.07 -10.70
CA ARG A 56 10.02 13.28 -10.89
C ARG A 56 9.26 11.96 -10.96
N ILE A 57 9.76 11.00 -11.74
CA ILE A 57 9.13 9.68 -11.88
C ILE A 57 9.13 8.96 -10.53
N MET A 58 10.26 8.97 -9.82
CA MET A 58 10.37 8.36 -8.49
C MET A 58 9.39 8.96 -7.48
N ARG A 59 9.15 10.27 -7.54
CA ARG A 59 8.14 10.93 -6.71
C ARG A 59 6.73 10.45 -7.06
N GLU A 60 6.35 10.48 -8.34
CA GLU A 60 5.02 10.02 -8.79
C GLU A 60 4.77 8.55 -8.40
N LEU A 61 5.79 7.70 -8.60
CA LEU A 61 5.74 6.28 -8.27
C LEU A 61 5.66 6.03 -6.76
N GLY A 62 6.39 6.83 -5.96
CA GLY A 62 6.31 6.80 -4.50
C GLY A 62 4.95 7.25 -3.97
N ASP A 63 4.40 8.35 -4.51
CA ASP A 63 3.09 8.87 -4.14
C ASP A 63 1.98 7.86 -4.44
N TRP A 64 2.03 7.25 -5.63
CA TRP A 64 1.10 6.18 -6.02
C TRP A 64 1.21 4.97 -5.07
N ALA A 65 2.43 4.49 -4.79
CA ALA A 65 2.64 3.35 -3.91
C ALA A 65 2.13 3.62 -2.49
N ALA A 66 2.42 4.81 -1.93
CA ALA A 66 1.95 5.21 -0.62
C ALA A 66 0.42 5.29 -0.55
N ARG A 67 -0.22 5.80 -1.59
CA ARG A 67 -1.67 5.99 -1.66
C ARG A 67 -2.45 4.69 -1.81
N HIS A 68 -2.01 3.79 -2.69
CA HIS A 68 -2.79 2.59 -3.04
C HIS A 68 -2.29 1.31 -2.37
N HIS A 69 -1.06 1.34 -1.87
CA HIS A 69 -0.38 0.18 -1.29
C HIS A 69 0.42 0.55 -0.05
N GLY A 70 -0.06 1.51 0.75
CA GLY A 70 0.55 1.89 2.02
C GLY A 70 0.79 0.69 2.93
N SER A 71 -0.11 -0.31 2.89
CA SER A 71 0.04 -1.58 3.59
C SER A 71 1.23 -2.42 3.17
N LYS A 72 1.91 -2.11 2.07
CA LYS A 72 3.17 -2.74 1.60
C LYS A 72 4.36 -1.82 1.84
N CYS A 73 4.15 -0.51 1.74
CA CYS A 73 5.22 0.48 1.82
C CYS A 73 5.70 0.74 3.25
N PHE A 74 4.78 0.69 4.23
CA PHE A 74 5.09 1.16 5.57
C PHE A 74 4.79 0.13 6.66
N SER A 75 5.56 0.19 7.74
CA SER A 75 5.53 -0.80 8.83
C SER A 75 4.47 -0.50 9.89
N GLN A 76 3.77 0.64 9.82
CA GLN A 76 2.75 1.01 10.80
C GLN A 76 1.67 -0.09 10.87
N PRO A 77 1.17 -0.43 12.07
CA PRO A 77 0.19 -1.49 12.23
C PRO A 77 -1.12 -1.22 11.50
N TYR A 78 -1.50 0.05 11.35
CA TYR A 78 -2.71 0.52 10.70
C TYR A 78 -2.38 1.61 9.69
N GLY A 79 -3.24 1.77 8.70
CA GLY A 79 -3.19 2.88 7.76
C GLY A 79 -4.36 2.83 6.81
N PHE A 80 -4.42 3.82 5.93
CA PHE A 80 -5.39 3.89 4.86
C PHE A 80 -4.71 3.60 3.53
N GLU A 81 -5.43 2.93 2.63
CA GLU A 81 -5.06 2.82 1.23
C GLU A 81 -6.29 2.89 0.34
N PHE A 82 -6.12 3.46 -0.86
CA PHE A 82 -7.17 3.57 -1.86
C PHE A 82 -7.06 2.45 -2.88
N SER A 83 -8.17 2.03 -3.47
CA SER A 83 -8.11 1.21 -4.68
C SER A 83 -7.34 1.95 -5.78
N GLU A 84 -6.74 1.21 -6.71
CA GLU A 84 -5.91 1.80 -7.79
C GLU A 84 -6.70 2.75 -8.71
N ASP A 85 -8.04 2.68 -8.70
CA ASP A 85 -8.95 3.57 -9.42
C ASP A 85 -9.47 4.73 -8.55
N ASP A 86 -8.96 4.90 -7.33
CA ASP A 86 -9.34 5.92 -6.36
C ASP A 86 -10.81 5.88 -5.88
N THR A 87 -11.57 4.83 -6.23
CA THR A 87 -13.00 4.75 -5.89
C THR A 87 -13.30 4.28 -4.48
N LYS A 88 -12.41 3.50 -3.87
CA LYS A 88 -12.65 2.82 -2.58
C LYS A 88 -11.55 3.13 -1.58
N CYS A 89 -11.94 3.63 -0.41
CA CYS A 89 -11.05 3.80 0.72
C CYS A 89 -11.03 2.52 1.57
N HIS A 90 -9.85 2.12 2.06
CA HIS A 90 -9.72 0.98 2.94
C HIS A 90 -8.92 1.33 4.19
N LEU A 91 -9.41 0.90 5.35
CA LEU A 91 -8.62 0.80 6.58
C LEU A 91 -8.00 -0.60 6.64
N TYR A 92 -6.69 -0.69 6.83
CA TYR A 92 -6.00 -1.97 6.94
C TYR A 92 -5.32 -2.16 8.30
N ARG A 93 -5.05 -3.43 8.63
CA ARG A 93 -4.17 -3.84 9.73
C ARG A 93 -3.10 -4.82 9.26
N ARG A 94 -1.83 -4.48 9.47
CA ARG A 94 -0.65 -5.28 9.08
C ARG A 94 -0.26 -6.37 10.07
N LYS A 95 -0.53 -6.17 11.36
CA LYS A 95 -0.25 -7.19 12.40
C LYS A 95 -1.25 -8.36 12.29
N PRO A 96 -0.91 -9.60 12.69
CA PRO A 96 -1.87 -10.71 12.80
C PRO A 96 -2.88 -10.52 13.95
N PRO A 97 -4.17 -10.87 13.78
CA PRO A 97 -4.83 -11.21 12.52
C PRO A 97 -4.86 -10.01 11.56
N ARG A 98 -4.46 -10.25 10.30
CA ARG A 98 -4.42 -9.22 9.25
C ARG A 98 -5.81 -9.06 8.66
N TRP A 99 -6.22 -7.82 8.41
CA TRP A 99 -7.51 -7.53 7.80
C TRP A 99 -7.46 -6.22 7.02
N ARG A 100 -8.43 -6.08 6.12
CA ARG A 100 -8.66 -4.89 5.30
C ARG A 100 -10.17 -4.67 5.22
N LEU A 101 -10.61 -3.49 5.63
CA LEU A 101 -12.02 -3.08 5.65
C LEU A 101 -12.21 -2.00 4.61
N GLU A 102 -13.17 -2.19 3.70
CA GLU A 102 -13.64 -1.13 2.82
C GLU A 102 -14.52 -0.16 3.62
N ILE A 103 -14.35 1.14 3.38
CA ILE A 103 -15.16 2.21 3.96
C ILE A 103 -16.07 2.72 2.85
N GLU A 104 -17.35 2.42 2.94
CA GLU A 104 -18.34 2.76 1.91
C GLU A 104 -18.76 4.23 1.94
N ASP A 105 -18.85 4.82 3.13
CA ASP A 105 -19.28 6.21 3.34
C ASP A 105 -18.12 7.12 3.77
N SER A 106 -18.14 8.39 3.35
CA SER A 106 -17.18 9.36 3.88
C SER A 106 -17.48 9.62 5.36
N VAL A 107 -16.57 9.23 6.25
CA VAL A 107 -16.67 9.46 7.69
C VAL A 107 -15.40 10.12 8.21
N ASP A 108 -15.57 11.08 9.11
CA ASP A 108 -14.42 11.63 9.84
C ASP A 108 -13.82 10.56 10.76
N ALA A 109 -12.55 10.74 11.11
CA ALA A 109 -11.80 9.74 11.89
C ALA A 109 -12.41 9.47 13.28
N GLY A 110 -13.04 10.48 13.88
CA GLY A 110 -13.66 10.35 15.20
C GLY A 110 -14.90 9.46 15.14
N HIS A 111 -15.77 9.70 14.16
CA HIS A 111 -16.95 8.86 13.94
C HIS A 111 -16.57 7.42 13.60
N LEU A 112 -15.62 7.21 12.69
CA LEU A 112 -15.13 5.87 12.34
C LEU A 112 -14.55 5.12 13.56
N ALA A 113 -13.77 5.81 14.41
CA ALA A 113 -13.24 5.19 15.62
C ALA A 113 -14.36 4.71 16.56
N ALA A 114 -15.41 5.53 16.74
CA ALA A 114 -16.55 5.17 17.58
C ALA A 114 -17.31 3.95 17.06
N THR A 115 -17.52 3.84 15.75
CA THR A 115 -18.20 2.68 15.14
C THR A 115 -17.36 1.40 15.26
N LEU A 116 -16.04 1.50 15.10
CA LEU A 116 -15.12 0.37 15.29
C LEU A 116 -15.07 -0.12 16.75
N CYS A 117 -15.15 0.80 17.73
CA CYS A 117 -15.30 0.41 19.13
C CYS A 117 -16.59 -0.39 19.37
N LYS A 118 -17.71 0.02 18.75
CA LYS A 118 -18.97 -0.71 18.83
C LYS A 118 -18.90 -2.08 18.15
N ALA A 119 -18.21 -2.19 17.02
CA ALA A 119 -17.94 -3.47 16.38
C ALA A 119 -17.11 -4.40 17.30
N ALA A 120 -16.11 -3.86 18.00
CA ALA A 120 -15.34 -4.63 18.97
C ALA A 120 -16.21 -5.14 20.13
N GLU A 121 -17.06 -4.29 20.71
CA GLU A 121 -18.02 -4.69 21.76
C GLU A 121 -18.93 -5.83 21.30
N PHE A 122 -19.44 -5.75 20.07
CA PHE A 122 -20.29 -6.78 19.47
C PHE A 122 -19.55 -8.13 19.36
N LEU A 123 -18.33 -8.13 18.83
CA LEU A 123 -17.52 -9.34 18.68
C LEU A 123 -17.21 -10.01 20.03
N THR A 124 -16.90 -9.23 21.06
CA THR A 124 -16.58 -9.77 22.39
C THR A 124 -17.81 -10.31 23.09
N LYS A 125 -18.97 -9.63 23.01
CA LYS A 125 -20.20 -10.06 23.68
C LYS A 125 -20.83 -11.29 23.03
N ARG A 126 -20.70 -11.44 21.71
CA ARG A 126 -21.24 -12.61 21.00
C ARG A 126 -20.40 -13.88 21.25
N ALA A 127 -19.10 -13.75 21.48
CA ALA A 127 -18.24 -14.87 21.86
C ALA A 127 -18.68 -15.54 23.17
N ASP A 128 -19.39 -14.83 24.05
CA ASP A 128 -19.96 -15.36 25.28
C ASP A 128 -21.30 -16.11 25.07
N TYR A 129 -22.00 -15.89 23.95
CA TYR A 129 -23.27 -16.55 23.62
C TYR A 129 -23.09 -17.86 22.84
N GLU A 130 -21.96 -18.03 22.15
CA GLU A 130 -21.64 -19.22 21.35
C GLU A 130 -20.68 -20.19 22.08
N ARG A 131 -20.46 -19.99 23.38
CA ARG A 131 -19.66 -20.86 24.26
C ARG A 131 -20.51 -21.70 25.21
#